data_AF-A0A7X7PG67-F1
#
_entry.id   AF-A0A7X7PG67-F1
#
_cell.length_a   1.000
_cell.length_b   1.000
_cell.length_c   1.000
_cell.angle_alpha   90.00
_cell.angle_beta   90.00
_cell.angle_gamma   90.00
#
_symmetry.space_group_name_H-M   'P 1'
#
loop_
_entity.id
_entity.type
_entity.pdbx_description
1 polymer ?
#
loop_
_entity_poly.entity_id
_entity_poly.type
_entity_poly.pdbx_seq_one_letter_code
_entity_poly.pdbx_strand_id
1 'polypeptide(L)'
;MSAQPAHRRRDDASGSLTTFRPWWLWWGVVCLWWAIDGWIGASQMHAMRTPEGGAISWGAALRIALSSAALWVPLTMLALWAAARFPIDRDRVALPVLAHLAGALFVTLLRAGAVALLNPWVGWYAQVPPADELLITSAYNNVLVYLLLVGVGHAIYYARTARLQRAQLAEAQLHVLESQLRPHFLFNALNTIVAHIRTSPATAERIV
;
A
#
# COMPACT_ATOMS: atom_id res chain seq x y z
N MET A 1 24.06 17.17 -31.43
CA MET A 1 22.70 16.69 -31.09
C MET A 1 22.88 15.42 -30.28
N SER A 2 23.09 15.59 -28.97
CA SER A 2 23.60 14.53 -28.09
C SER A 2 22.45 13.80 -27.42
N ALA A 3 22.31 12.51 -27.73
CA ALA A 3 21.38 11.62 -27.06
C ALA A 3 21.82 11.41 -25.60
N GLN A 4 20.97 11.80 -24.66
CA GLN A 4 21.15 11.58 -23.22
C GLN A 4 20.84 10.11 -22.89
N PRO A 5 21.72 9.36 -22.20
CA PRO A 5 21.50 7.94 -21.96
C PRO A 5 20.48 7.69 -20.84
N ALA A 6 19.69 6.64 -21.03
CA ALA A 6 18.57 6.19 -20.20
C ALA A 6 19.01 5.65 -18.82
N HIS A 7 19.44 6.52 -17.91
CA HIS A 7 19.95 6.12 -16.59
C HIS A 7 18.91 6.06 -15.46
N ARG A 8 17.63 5.81 -15.76
CA ARG A 8 16.54 6.02 -14.79
C ARG A 8 15.53 4.86 -14.70
N ARG A 9 15.96 3.60 -14.48
CA ARG A 9 15.00 2.45 -14.47
C ARG A 9 15.26 1.29 -13.48
N ARG A 10 16.32 1.31 -12.66
CA ARG A 10 16.57 0.22 -11.67
C ARG A 10 16.22 0.57 -10.22
N ASP A 11 16.07 1.85 -9.88
CA ASP A 11 15.89 2.28 -8.48
C ASP A 11 14.42 2.24 -7.99
N ASP A 12 13.44 2.11 -8.88
CA ASP A 12 12.01 2.07 -8.47
C ASP A 12 11.65 0.77 -7.72
N ALA A 13 12.36 -0.33 -8.00
CA ALA A 13 12.07 -1.62 -7.37
C ALA A 13 12.41 -1.63 -5.88
N SER A 14 13.50 -0.96 -5.47
CA SER A 14 13.93 -0.88 -4.06
C SER A 14 13.04 0.06 -3.25
N GLY A 15 12.59 1.18 -3.83
CA GLY A 15 11.64 2.10 -3.21
C GLY A 15 10.28 1.44 -2.93
N SER A 16 9.78 0.64 -3.88
CA SER A 16 8.46 0.01 -3.78
C SER A 16 8.26 -0.89 -2.55
N LEU A 17 9.28 -1.67 -2.18
CA LEU A 17 9.22 -2.62 -1.07
C LEU A 17 9.32 -1.94 0.32
N THR A 18 9.69 -0.66 0.37
CA THR A 18 9.75 0.10 1.63
C THR A 18 8.41 0.69 2.04
N THR A 19 7.43 0.71 1.12
CA THR A 19 6.07 1.26 1.34
C THR A 19 5.40 0.70 2.59
N PHE A 20 5.59 -0.59 2.87
CA PHE A 20 4.97 -1.26 4.01
C PHE A 20 5.97 -1.56 5.14
N ARG A 21 7.01 -0.73 5.30
CA ARG A 21 7.91 -0.81 6.45
C ARG A 21 7.47 0.09 7.62
N PRO A 22 7.67 -0.37 8.87
CA PRO A 22 8.08 -1.73 9.23
C PRO A 22 6.91 -2.73 9.06
N TRP A 23 7.21 -3.93 8.55
CA TRP A 23 6.20 -4.91 8.14
C TRP A 23 5.39 -5.46 9.32
N TRP A 24 5.99 -5.58 10.51
CA TRP A 24 5.32 -6.11 11.71
C TRP A 24 4.13 -5.23 12.16
N LEU A 25 4.19 -3.91 11.97
CA LEU A 25 3.05 -3.03 12.24
C LEU A 25 1.86 -3.36 11.33
N TRP A 26 2.12 -3.62 10.05
CA TRP A 26 1.09 -3.99 9.10
C TRP A 26 0.46 -5.35 9.40
N TRP A 27 1.25 -6.33 9.85
CA TRP A 27 0.71 -7.57 10.38
C TRP A 27 -0.19 -7.32 11.59
N GLY A 28 0.22 -6.48 12.54
CA GLY A 28 -0.61 -6.11 13.69
C GLY A 28 -1.95 -5.48 13.28
N VAL A 29 -1.91 -4.49 12.38
CA VAL A 29 -3.12 -3.82 11.87
C VAL A 29 -4.03 -4.79 11.12
N VAL A 30 -3.49 -5.65 10.27
CA VAL A 30 -4.27 -6.60 9.49
C VAL A 30 -4.83 -7.73 10.35
N CYS A 31 -4.06 -8.24 11.32
CA CYS A 31 -4.55 -9.18 12.31
C CYS A 31 -5.71 -8.58 13.11
N LEU A 32 -5.56 -7.34 13.57
CA LEU A 32 -6.63 -6.64 14.31
C LEU A 32 -7.87 -6.45 13.44
N TRP A 33 -7.70 -6.00 12.20
CA TRP A 33 -8.80 -5.82 11.25
C TRP A 33 -9.59 -7.10 11.03
N TRP A 34 -8.91 -8.21 10.70
CA TRP A 34 -9.57 -9.49 10.46
C TRP A 34 -10.10 -10.13 11.75
N ALA A 35 -9.49 -9.90 12.91
CA ALA A 35 -10.06 -10.32 14.19
C ALA A 35 -11.40 -9.61 14.48
N ILE A 36 -11.48 -8.31 14.20
CA ILE A 36 -12.73 -7.53 14.32
C ILE A 36 -13.77 -8.04 13.32
N ASP A 37 -13.41 -8.23 12.06
CA ASP A 37 -14.31 -8.78 11.02
C ASP A 37 -14.84 -10.17 11.41
N GLY A 38 -13.96 -11.06 11.87
CA GLY A 38 -14.34 -12.40 12.33
C GLY A 38 -15.23 -12.36 13.57
N TRP A 39 -15.02 -11.43 14.50
CA TRP A 39 -15.91 -11.24 15.64
C TRP A 39 -17.30 -10.76 15.19
N ILE A 40 -17.35 -9.77 14.30
CA ILE A 40 -18.60 -9.26 13.73
C ILE A 40 -19.33 -10.39 13.00
N GLY A 41 -18.65 -11.15 12.14
CA GLY A 41 -19.20 -12.31 11.45
C GLY A 41 -19.76 -13.36 12.41
N ALA A 42 -19.02 -13.71 13.47
CA ALA A 42 -19.50 -14.66 14.49
C ALA A 42 -20.77 -14.16 15.19
N SER A 43 -20.81 -12.88 15.56
CA SER A 43 -21.99 -12.27 16.19
C SER A 43 -23.21 -12.26 15.28
N GLN A 44 -23.02 -11.99 13.98
CA GLN A 44 -24.09 -12.04 12.98
C GLN A 44 -24.61 -13.47 12.81
N MET A 45 -23.70 -14.46 12.69
CA MET A 45 -24.06 -15.87 12.58
C MET A 45 -24.84 -16.38 13.79
N HIS A 46 -24.47 -15.95 15.01
CA HIS A 46 -25.17 -16.32 16.23
C HIS A 46 -26.55 -15.65 16.34
N ALA A 47 -26.66 -14.39 15.90
CA ALA A 47 -27.92 -13.65 15.91
C ALA A 47 -28.91 -14.17 14.85
N MET A 48 -28.42 -14.77 13.77
CA MET A 48 -29.25 -15.30 12.70
C MET A 48 -29.91 -16.61 13.13
N ARG A 49 -31.24 -16.66 13.07
CA ARG A 49 -31.99 -17.89 13.36
C ARG A 49 -31.87 -18.86 12.21
N THR A 50 -31.61 -20.12 12.53
CA THR A 50 -31.66 -21.21 11.55
C THR A 50 -33.11 -21.43 11.09
N PRO A 51 -33.32 -22.03 9.91
CA PRO A 51 -34.66 -22.37 9.42
C PRO A 51 -35.48 -23.23 10.40
N GLU A 52 -34.80 -23.98 11.26
CA GLU A 52 -35.37 -24.85 12.29
C GLU A 52 -35.69 -24.12 13.62
N GLY A 53 -35.47 -22.79 13.68
CA GLY A 53 -35.78 -21.95 14.84
C GLY A 53 -34.68 -21.86 15.91
N GLY A 54 -33.53 -22.51 15.70
CA GLY A 54 -32.35 -22.46 16.58
C GLY A 54 -31.36 -21.35 16.21
N ALA A 55 -30.24 -21.27 16.94
CA ALA A 55 -29.12 -20.39 16.62
C ALA A 55 -27.82 -21.21 16.58
N ILE A 56 -26.88 -20.81 15.72
CA ILE A 56 -25.52 -21.40 15.72
C ILE A 56 -24.89 -21.10 17.07
N SER A 57 -24.30 -22.09 17.74
CA SER A 57 -23.65 -21.87 19.03
C SER A 57 -22.47 -20.91 18.90
N TRP A 58 -22.18 -20.11 19.94
CA TRP A 58 -21.05 -19.17 19.94
C TRP A 58 -19.72 -19.82 19.56
N GLY A 59 -19.45 -21.03 20.09
CA GLY A 59 -18.22 -21.76 19.76
C GLY A 59 -18.12 -22.14 18.29
N ALA A 60 -19.22 -22.57 17.66
CA ALA A 60 -19.25 -22.87 16.24
C ALA A 60 -19.13 -21.60 15.39
N ALA A 61 -19.86 -20.54 15.74
CA ALA A 61 -19.81 -19.26 15.03
C ALA A 61 -18.41 -18.63 15.08
N LEU A 62 -17.77 -18.59 16.25
CA LEU A 62 -16.40 -18.10 16.41
C LEU A 62 -15.40 -18.95 15.63
N ARG A 63 -15.51 -20.28 15.68
CA ARG A 63 -14.61 -21.18 14.92
C ARG A 63 -14.73 -20.91 13.43
N ILE A 64 -15.94 -20.84 12.87
CA ILE A 64 -16.16 -20.62 11.43
C ILE A 64 -15.68 -19.23 11.02
N ALA A 65 -16.08 -18.18 11.73
CA ALA A 65 -15.77 -16.81 11.36
C ALA A 65 -14.29 -16.48 11.54
N LEU A 66 -13.68 -16.83 12.67
CA LEU A 66 -12.25 -16.56 12.92
C LEU A 66 -11.34 -17.39 12.02
N SER A 67 -11.70 -18.64 11.68
CA SER A 67 -10.92 -19.42 10.71
C SER A 67 -11.00 -18.80 9.31
N SER A 68 -12.18 -18.29 8.92
CA SER A 68 -12.35 -17.56 7.66
C SER A 68 -11.50 -16.29 7.62
N ALA A 69 -11.51 -15.53 8.71
CA ALA A 69 -10.77 -14.28 8.84
C ALA A 69 -9.26 -14.50 8.89
N ALA A 70 -8.80 -15.52 9.61
CA ALA A 70 -7.39 -15.87 9.73
C ALA A 70 -6.76 -16.19 8.37
N LEU A 71 -7.49 -16.85 7.46
CA LEU A 71 -7.02 -17.12 6.09
C LEU A 71 -6.73 -15.84 5.30
N TRP A 72 -7.45 -14.75 5.59
CA TRP A 72 -7.25 -13.48 4.90
C TRP A 72 -6.06 -12.67 5.40
N VAL A 73 -5.53 -12.92 6.60
CA VAL A 73 -4.37 -12.20 7.12
C VAL A 73 -3.14 -12.33 6.19
N PRO A 74 -2.64 -13.54 5.86
CA PRO A 74 -1.51 -13.68 4.93
C PRO A 74 -1.87 -13.25 3.50
N LEU A 75 -3.11 -13.46 3.06
CA LEU A 75 -3.57 -13.05 1.73
C LEU A 75 -3.61 -11.53 1.58
N THR A 76 -3.94 -10.80 2.64
CA THR A 76 -3.89 -9.33 2.66
C THR A 76 -2.46 -8.85 2.57
N MET A 77 -1.53 -9.46 3.31
CA MET A 77 -0.10 -9.14 3.19
C MET A 77 0.42 -9.39 1.78
N LEU A 78 0.02 -10.51 1.17
CA LEU A 78 0.34 -10.82 -0.22
C LEU A 78 -0.23 -9.77 -1.19
N ALA A 79 -1.50 -9.35 -1.00
CA ALA A 79 -2.14 -8.33 -1.84
C ALA A 79 -1.44 -6.97 -1.73
N LEU A 80 -1.11 -6.53 -0.51
CA LEU A 80 -0.37 -5.27 -0.29
C LEU A 80 1.04 -5.34 -0.89
N TRP A 81 1.74 -6.46 -0.71
CA TRP A 81 3.05 -6.69 -1.33
C TRP A 81 2.94 -6.67 -2.86
N ALA A 82 1.95 -7.35 -3.43
CA ALA A 82 1.74 -7.39 -4.88
C ALA A 82 1.42 -6.01 -5.44
N ALA A 83 0.59 -5.22 -4.77
CA ALA A 83 0.25 -3.86 -5.16
C ALA A 83 1.47 -2.93 -5.15
N ALA A 84 2.37 -3.06 -4.17
CA ALA A 84 3.63 -2.32 -4.18
C ALA A 84 4.59 -2.85 -5.26
N ARG A 85 4.68 -4.17 -5.46
CA ARG A 85 5.65 -4.79 -6.35
C ARG A 85 5.30 -4.64 -7.84
N PHE A 86 4.01 -4.58 -8.14
CA PHE A 86 3.45 -4.50 -9.49
C PHE A 86 2.46 -3.33 -9.57
N PRO A 87 2.93 -2.08 -9.42
CA PRO A 87 2.07 -0.91 -9.55
C PRO A 87 1.54 -0.80 -10.98
N ILE A 88 0.23 -0.54 -11.12
CA ILE A 88 -0.41 -0.31 -12.42
C ILE A 88 -0.21 1.15 -12.81
N ASP A 89 0.81 1.41 -13.63
CA ASP A 89 1.13 2.72 -14.17
C ASP A 89 0.71 2.85 -15.64
N ARG A 90 0.53 4.11 -16.11
CA ARG A 90 0.13 4.42 -17.50
C ARG A 90 1.07 3.81 -18.55
N ASP A 91 2.35 3.69 -18.24
CA ASP A 91 3.37 3.20 -19.16
C ASP A 91 3.56 1.67 -19.11
N ARG A 92 3.00 0.98 -18.09
CA ARG A 92 3.23 -0.45 -17.81
C ARG A 92 1.98 -1.11 -17.23
N VAL A 93 0.99 -1.35 -18.07
CA VAL A 93 -0.28 -1.97 -17.64
C VAL A 93 -0.30 -3.49 -17.75
N ALA A 94 0.25 -4.06 -18.82
CA ALA A 94 0.02 -5.46 -19.15
C ALA A 94 0.55 -6.45 -18.11
N LEU A 95 1.83 -6.32 -17.71
CA LEU A 95 2.45 -7.24 -16.76
C LEU A 95 1.86 -7.11 -15.35
N PRO A 96 1.65 -5.90 -14.78
CA PRO A 96 0.96 -5.75 -13.50
C PRO A 96 -0.46 -6.29 -13.47
N VAL A 97 -1.25 -6.02 -14.52
CA VAL A 97 -2.61 -6.57 -14.64
C VAL A 97 -2.57 -8.09 -14.67
N LEU A 98 -1.68 -8.70 -15.47
CA LEU A 98 -1.53 -10.15 -15.49
C LEU A 98 -1.10 -10.72 -14.13
N ALA A 99 -0.20 -10.04 -13.42
CA ALA A 99 0.22 -10.44 -12.07
C ALA A 99 -0.94 -10.41 -11.07
N HIS A 100 -1.84 -9.43 -11.16
CA HIS A 100 -3.03 -9.34 -10.30
C HIS A 100 -4.13 -10.33 -10.70
N LEU A 101 -4.30 -10.62 -11.99
CA LEU A 101 -5.18 -11.70 -12.45
C LEU A 101 -4.67 -13.06 -11.92
N ALA A 102 -3.37 -13.31 -11.99
CA ALA A 102 -2.74 -14.50 -11.42
C ALA A 102 -2.88 -14.53 -9.88
N GLY A 103 -2.74 -13.39 -9.21
CA GLY A 103 -2.95 -13.27 -7.77
C GLY A 103 -4.39 -13.55 -7.34
N ALA A 104 -5.37 -13.03 -8.08
CA ALA A 104 -6.79 -13.31 -7.85
C ALA A 104 -7.09 -14.81 -8.04
N LEU A 105 -6.59 -15.41 -9.12
CA LEU A 105 -6.71 -16.85 -9.36
C LEU A 105 -6.08 -17.67 -8.22
N PHE A 106 -4.86 -17.30 -7.80
CA PHE A 106 -4.16 -17.95 -6.70
C PHE A 106 -4.97 -17.89 -5.39
N VAL A 107 -5.50 -16.72 -5.03
CA VAL A 107 -6.34 -16.53 -3.84
C VAL A 107 -7.59 -17.40 -3.91
N THR A 108 -8.28 -17.42 -5.05
CA THR A 108 -9.48 -18.25 -5.26
C THR A 108 -9.19 -19.73 -5.10
N LEU A 109 -8.13 -20.24 -5.73
CA LEU A 109 -7.74 -21.64 -5.64
C LEU A 109 -7.31 -22.02 -4.22
N LEU A 110 -6.52 -21.16 -3.56
CA LEU A 110 -6.08 -21.37 -2.18
C LEU A 110 -7.27 -21.43 -1.23
N ARG A 111 -8.24 -20.51 -1.37
CA ARG A 111 -9.45 -20.48 -0.54
C ARG A 111 -10.34 -21.69 -0.78
N ALA A 112 -10.57 -22.07 -2.04
CA ALA A 112 -11.35 -23.27 -2.35
C ALA A 112 -10.68 -24.54 -1.79
N GLY A 113 -9.36 -24.67 -1.94
CA GLY A 113 -8.59 -25.78 -1.38
C GLY A 113 -8.59 -25.78 0.15
N ALA A 114 -8.45 -24.62 0.79
CA ALA A 114 -8.51 -24.49 2.24
C ALA A 114 -9.89 -24.87 2.78
N VAL A 115 -10.97 -24.48 2.11
CA VAL A 115 -12.33 -24.93 2.45
C VAL A 115 -12.42 -26.43 2.30
N ALA A 116 -12.09 -27.00 1.12
CA ALA A 116 -12.19 -28.43 0.88
C ALA A 116 -11.40 -29.27 1.90
N LEU A 117 -10.20 -28.83 2.25
CA LEU A 117 -9.33 -29.54 3.19
C LEU A 117 -9.77 -29.33 4.64
N LEU A 118 -10.01 -28.09 5.08
CA LEU A 118 -10.20 -27.77 6.49
C LEU A 118 -11.67 -27.85 6.95
N ASN A 119 -12.64 -28.05 6.04
CA ASN A 119 -14.05 -28.14 6.37
C ASN A 119 -14.41 -29.16 7.48
N PRO A 120 -13.80 -30.36 7.55
CA PRO A 120 -14.09 -31.32 8.63
C PRO A 120 -13.84 -30.78 10.04
N TRP A 121 -12.90 -29.83 10.18
CA TRP A 121 -12.57 -29.22 11.47
C TRP A 121 -13.31 -27.90 11.70
N VAL A 122 -13.47 -27.10 10.65
CA VAL A 122 -14.06 -25.76 10.77
C VAL A 122 -15.58 -25.81 10.67
N GLY A 123 -16.11 -26.52 9.69
CA GLY A 123 -17.54 -26.65 9.41
C GLY A 123 -18.14 -25.47 8.65
N TRP A 124 -17.46 -24.95 7.61
CA TRP A 124 -18.03 -23.91 6.73
C TRP A 124 -19.28 -24.39 6.00
N TYR A 125 -19.29 -25.66 5.60
CA TYR A 125 -20.40 -26.32 4.92
C TYR A 125 -20.79 -27.58 5.66
N ALA A 126 -22.09 -27.84 5.78
CA ALA A 126 -22.62 -29.10 6.30
C ALA A 126 -22.22 -30.28 5.40
N GLN A 127 -22.26 -30.07 4.08
CA GLN A 127 -21.71 -30.95 3.07
C GLN A 127 -20.94 -30.08 2.06
N VAL A 128 -19.69 -30.43 1.79
CA VAL A 128 -18.86 -29.66 0.84
C VAL A 128 -19.47 -29.79 -0.55
N PRO A 129 -19.77 -28.67 -1.25
CA PRO A 129 -20.28 -28.73 -2.61
C PRO A 129 -19.31 -29.40 -3.59
N PRO A 130 -19.80 -29.81 -4.78
CA PRO A 130 -18.93 -30.22 -5.88
C PRO A 130 -17.84 -29.18 -6.20
N ALA A 131 -16.72 -29.65 -6.75
CA ALA A 131 -15.52 -28.82 -6.90
C ALA A 131 -15.73 -27.59 -7.80
N ASP A 132 -16.52 -27.73 -8.87
CA ASP A 132 -16.87 -26.66 -9.79
C ASP A 132 -17.72 -25.58 -9.11
N GLU A 133 -18.77 -25.96 -8.37
CA GLU A 133 -19.61 -25.03 -7.63
C GLU A 133 -18.83 -24.31 -6.52
N LEU A 134 -17.98 -25.05 -5.80
CA LEU A 134 -17.10 -24.48 -4.78
C LEU A 134 -16.12 -23.49 -5.38
N LEU A 135 -15.54 -23.79 -6.55
CA LEU A 135 -14.64 -22.89 -7.26
C LEU A 135 -15.34 -21.62 -7.74
N ILE A 136 -16.55 -21.74 -8.30
CA ILE A 136 -17.35 -20.60 -8.76
C ILE A 136 -17.71 -19.70 -7.57
N THR A 137 -18.22 -20.29 -6.49
CA THR A 137 -18.57 -19.57 -5.25
C THR A 137 -17.34 -18.90 -4.63
N SER A 138 -16.21 -19.60 -4.62
CA SER A 138 -14.93 -19.06 -4.17
C SER A 138 -14.45 -17.91 -5.07
N ALA A 139 -14.64 -17.98 -6.39
CA ALA A 139 -14.28 -16.90 -7.30
C ALA A 139 -15.09 -15.64 -6.99
N TYR A 140 -16.41 -15.75 -6.91
CA TYR A 140 -17.29 -14.61 -6.60
C TYR A 140 -16.94 -13.95 -5.27
N ASN A 141 -16.73 -14.75 -4.23
CA ASN A 141 -16.47 -14.23 -2.88
C ASN A 141 -15.07 -13.63 -2.72
N ASN A 142 -14.05 -14.22 -3.35
CA ASN A 142 -12.66 -13.86 -3.06
C ASN A 142 -12.06 -12.86 -4.06
N VAL A 143 -12.49 -12.86 -5.32
CA VAL A 143 -11.91 -11.96 -6.35
C VAL A 143 -12.18 -10.50 -6.00
N LEU A 144 -13.42 -10.15 -5.64
CA LEU A 144 -13.77 -8.77 -5.30
C LEU A 144 -12.99 -8.28 -4.07
N VAL A 145 -12.91 -9.11 -3.02
CA VAL A 145 -12.14 -8.78 -1.81
C VAL A 145 -10.66 -8.59 -2.14
N TYR A 146 -10.06 -9.48 -2.93
CA TYR A 146 -8.68 -9.34 -3.36
C TYR A 146 -8.45 -8.03 -4.14
N LEU A 147 -9.31 -7.71 -5.11
CA LEU A 147 -9.21 -6.48 -5.89
C LEU A 147 -9.33 -5.23 -5.01
N LEU A 148 -10.21 -5.24 -4.01
CA LEU A 148 -10.32 -4.15 -3.04
C LEU A 148 -9.03 -3.99 -2.22
N LEU A 149 -8.46 -5.09 -1.72
CA LEU A 149 -7.21 -5.05 -0.96
C LEU A 149 -6.03 -4.54 -1.80
N VAL A 150 -5.94 -4.98 -3.07
CA VAL A 150 -4.97 -4.45 -4.03
C VAL A 150 -5.21 -2.95 -4.28
N GLY A 151 -6.47 -2.52 -4.44
CA GLY A 151 -6.83 -1.12 -4.59
C GLY A 151 -6.38 -0.26 -3.41
N VAL A 152 -6.61 -0.74 -2.19
CA VAL A 152 -6.11 -0.11 -0.95
C VAL A 152 -4.57 -0.06 -0.96
N GLY A 153 -3.92 -1.15 -1.33
CA GLY A 153 -2.47 -1.22 -1.47
C GLY A 153 -1.91 -0.18 -2.44
N HIS A 154 -2.51 -0.04 -3.62
CA HIS A 154 -2.17 0.98 -4.61
C HIS A 154 -2.41 2.39 -4.07
N ALA A 155 -3.53 2.65 -3.41
CA ALA A 155 -3.82 3.96 -2.84
C ALA A 155 -2.75 4.39 -1.83
N ILE A 156 -2.33 3.46 -0.95
CA ILE A 156 -1.25 3.71 0.02
C ILE A 156 0.08 3.93 -0.69
N TYR A 157 0.42 3.08 -1.66
CA TYR A 157 1.64 3.17 -2.45
C TYR A 157 1.77 4.52 -3.14
N TYR A 158 0.78 4.90 -3.97
CA TYR A 158 0.82 6.15 -4.71
C TYR A 158 0.78 7.39 -3.81
N ALA A 159 0.04 7.34 -2.70
CA ALA A 159 0.04 8.43 -1.72
C ALA A 159 1.43 8.65 -1.10
N ARG A 160 2.17 7.57 -0.78
CA ARG A 160 3.55 7.67 -0.27
C ARG A 160 4.51 8.17 -1.34
N THR A 161 4.45 7.62 -2.55
CA THR A 161 5.31 8.03 -3.67
C THR A 161 5.13 9.51 -4.00
N ALA A 162 3.88 9.99 -4.07
CA ALA A 162 3.59 11.40 -4.30
C ALA A 162 4.12 12.32 -3.19
N ARG A 163 4.05 11.91 -1.92
CA ARG A 163 4.63 12.67 -0.80
C ARG A 163 6.15 12.78 -0.89
N LEU A 164 6.83 11.68 -1.22
CA LEU A 164 8.29 11.66 -1.38
C LEU A 164 8.74 12.56 -2.54
N GLN A 165 8.06 12.47 -3.68
CA GLN A 165 8.36 13.33 -4.84
C GLN A 165 8.17 14.82 -4.52
N ARG A 166 7.12 15.18 -3.77
CA ARG A 166 6.90 16.57 -3.32
C ARG A 166 8.00 17.06 -2.39
N ALA A 167 8.44 16.22 -1.44
CA ALA A 167 9.52 16.57 -0.53
C ALA A 167 10.84 16.81 -1.28
N GLN A 168 11.20 15.92 -2.21
CA GLN A 168 12.40 16.06 -3.04
C GLN A 168 12.36 17.32 -3.91
N LEU A 169 11.19 17.64 -4.47
CA LEU A 169 11.02 18.85 -5.29
C LEU A 169 11.16 20.12 -4.44
N ALA A 170 10.61 20.13 -3.23
CA ALA A 170 10.76 21.24 -2.29
C ALA A 170 12.24 21.42 -1.88
N GLU A 171 12.96 20.33 -1.58
CA GLU A 171 14.39 20.37 -1.24
C GLU A 171 15.25 20.88 -2.41
N ALA A 172 14.96 20.42 -3.64
CA ALA A 172 15.65 20.92 -4.82
C ALA A 172 15.39 22.42 -5.06
N GLN A 173 14.16 22.90 -4.83
CA GLN A 173 13.84 24.32 -4.93
C GLN A 173 14.57 25.17 -3.87
N LEU A 174 14.65 24.67 -2.64
CA LEU A 174 15.43 25.33 -1.57
C LEU A 174 16.90 25.43 -1.96
N HIS A 175 17.51 24.34 -2.44
CA HIS A 175 18.91 24.34 -2.86
C HIS A 175 19.19 25.35 -3.99
N VAL A 176 18.26 25.47 -4.95
CA VAL A 176 18.35 26.49 -6.00
C VAL A 176 18.26 27.90 -5.42
N LEU A 177 17.32 28.16 -4.50
CA LEU A 177 17.16 29.47 -3.87
C LEU A 177 18.40 29.86 -3.06
N GLU A 178 18.96 28.92 -2.28
CA GLU A 178 20.22 29.12 -1.55
C GLU A 178 21.38 29.45 -2.49
N SER A 179 21.48 28.76 -3.64
CA SER A 179 22.53 29.05 -4.63
C SER A 179 22.41 30.44 -5.26
N GLN A 180 21.19 30.98 -5.37
CA GLN A 180 20.93 32.33 -5.90
C GLN A 180 21.27 33.43 -4.89
N LEU A 181 21.20 33.16 -3.58
CA LEU A 181 21.54 34.12 -2.51
C LEU A 181 23.06 34.40 -2.38
N ARG A 182 23.88 34.13 -3.42
CA ARG A 182 25.34 34.26 -3.49
C ARG A 182 25.96 35.02 -2.30
N PRO A 183 26.50 34.31 -1.29
CA PRO A 183 27.11 34.95 -0.13
C PRO A 183 28.20 35.94 -0.54
N HIS A 184 28.98 35.57 -1.56
CA HIS A 184 30.07 36.40 -2.08
C HIS A 184 29.58 37.71 -2.70
N PHE A 185 28.37 37.78 -3.27
CA PHE A 185 27.86 39.05 -3.81
C PHE A 185 27.51 40.00 -2.67
N LEU A 186 26.90 39.49 -1.60
CA LEU A 186 26.63 40.25 -0.38
C LEU A 186 27.94 40.68 0.31
N PHE A 187 28.91 39.78 0.43
CA PHE A 187 30.25 40.08 0.97
C PHE A 187 31.04 41.05 0.09
N ASN A 188 30.95 40.95 -1.23
CA ASN A 188 31.58 41.91 -2.15
C ASN A 188 30.93 43.29 -2.05
N ALA A 189 29.60 43.35 -1.99
CA ALA A 189 28.89 44.60 -1.79
C ALA A 189 29.30 45.27 -0.46
N LEU A 190 29.30 44.51 0.65
CA LEU A 190 29.74 44.98 1.96
C LEU A 190 31.21 45.42 1.98
N ASN A 191 32.12 44.62 1.44
CA ASN A 191 33.54 44.97 1.39
C ASN A 191 33.80 46.21 0.54
N THR A 192 33.05 46.39 -0.56
CA THR A 192 33.14 47.59 -1.41
C THR A 192 32.65 48.83 -0.65
N ILE A 193 31.52 48.73 0.07
CA ILE A 193 31.00 49.81 0.91
C ILE A 193 32.00 50.16 2.02
N VAL A 194 32.52 49.16 2.75
CA VAL A 194 33.50 49.36 3.83
C VAL A 194 34.81 49.97 3.32
N ALA A 195 35.28 49.57 2.14
CA ALA A 195 36.47 50.16 1.52
C ALA A 195 36.28 51.64 1.16
N HIS A 196 35.06 52.06 0.79
CA HIS A 196 34.78 53.45 0.41
C HIS A 196 34.41 54.39 1.58
N ILE A 197 34.05 53.87 2.75
CA ILE A 197 33.75 54.69 3.94
C ILE A 197 34.98 55.49 4.42
N ARG A 198 36.22 54.97 4.27
CA ARG A 198 37.43 55.65 4.74
C ARG A 198 38.05 56.62 3.74
N THR A 199 37.81 56.45 2.44
CA THR A 199 38.45 57.25 1.37
C THR A 199 37.53 58.25 0.69
N SER A 200 36.21 58.07 0.72
CA SER A 200 35.24 58.97 0.08
C SER A 200 33.83 58.83 0.69
N PRO A 201 33.57 59.45 1.85
CA PRO A 201 32.30 59.28 2.59
C PRO A 201 31.05 59.57 1.77
N ALA A 202 31.08 60.62 0.95
CA ALA A 202 29.96 61.05 0.10
C ALA A 202 29.61 60.07 -1.05
N THR A 203 30.52 59.16 -1.42
CA THR A 203 30.28 58.14 -2.44
C THR A 203 29.68 56.88 -1.82
N ALA A 204 30.07 56.52 -0.60
CA ALA A 204 29.47 55.41 0.14
C ALA A 204 27.99 55.68 0.47
N GLU A 205 27.64 56.92 0.81
CA GLU A 205 26.28 57.33 1.18
C GLU A 205 25.27 57.32 0.02
N ARG A 206 25.73 57.32 -1.24
CA ARG A 206 24.89 57.17 -2.44
C ARG A 206 24.65 55.74 -2.88
N ILE A 207 25.44 54.79 -2.36
CA ILE A 207 25.36 53.37 -2.73
C ILE A 207 24.40 52.61 -1.78
N VAL A 208 24.17 53.16 -0.59
CA VAL A 208 23.11 52.75 0.36
C VAL A 208 21.79 53.38 -0.05
#